data_AF-A0A6B3D2A6-F1
#
_entry.id   AF-A0A6B3D2A6-F1
#
_cell.length_a   1.000
_cell.length_b   1.000
_cell.length_c   1.000
_cell.angle_alpha   90.00
_cell.angle_beta   90.00
_cell.angle_gamma   90.00
#
_symmetry.space_group_name_H-M   'P 1'
#
loop_
_entity.id
_entity.type
_entity.pdbx_description
1 polymer ?
#
loop_
_entity_poly.entity_id
_entity_poly.type
_entity_poly.pdbx_seq_one_letter_code
_entity_poly.pdbx_strand_id
1 'polypeptide(L)'
;PATLTHEPTRRFLRDTGLPEDAHPFRRDGDDLPLPTLAEYCDDHPDHPLPPAAAQLVRLGRLADGAHVVLDGTTGAVLTWRTPDGTLHPLVADISALALTLWALRRAALLEAVAGIEPA
;
A
#
# COMPACT_ATOMS: atom_id res chain seq x y z
N PRO A 1 -2.42 10.80 8.59
CA PRO A 1 -2.46 10.24 9.96
C PRO A 1 -1.34 10.87 10.82
N ALA A 2 -1.56 11.02 12.14
CA ALA A 2 -0.56 11.63 13.05
C ALA A 2 0.72 10.77 13.17
N THR A 3 0.58 9.46 13.00
CA THR A 3 1.62 8.44 13.10
C THR A 3 2.62 8.46 11.94
N LEU A 4 2.29 9.11 10.82
CA LEU A 4 3.18 9.27 9.67
C LEU A 4 4.19 10.41 9.91
N THR A 5 5.15 10.19 10.79
CA THR A 5 6.16 11.19 11.17
C THR A 5 7.31 11.32 10.16
N HIS A 6 7.48 10.34 9.27
CA HIS A 6 8.49 10.38 8.20
C HIS A 6 8.14 11.44 7.15
N GLU A 7 8.81 12.59 7.25
CA GLU A 7 8.47 13.78 6.45
C GLU A 7 8.58 13.57 4.93
N PRO A 8 9.62 12.91 4.38
CA PRO A 8 9.67 12.65 2.93
C PRO A 8 8.45 11.89 2.41
N THR A 9 7.98 10.89 3.16
CA THR A 9 6.81 10.10 2.77
C THR A 9 5.53 10.91 2.90
N ARG A 10 5.38 11.68 3.99
CA ARG A 10 4.23 12.58 4.18
C ARG A 10 4.12 13.58 3.05
N ARG A 11 5.23 14.20 2.66
CA ARG A 11 5.29 15.14 1.55
C ARG A 11 4.91 14.46 0.23
N PHE A 12 5.48 13.31 -0.07
CA PHE A 12 5.18 12.59 -1.31
C PHE A 12 3.69 12.25 -1.44
N LEU A 13 3.08 11.71 -0.38
CA LEU A 13 1.65 11.37 -0.39
C LEU A 13 0.74 12.59 -0.52
N ARG A 14 1.17 13.75 -0.02
CA ARG A 14 0.43 15.02 -0.13
C ARG A 14 0.57 15.67 -1.49
N ASP A 15 1.78 15.73 -2.04
CA ASP A 15 2.10 16.48 -3.26
C ASP A 15 1.84 15.65 -4.53
N THR A 16 2.13 14.34 -4.48
CA THR A 16 2.08 13.43 -5.64
C THR A 16 1.01 12.36 -5.49
N GLY A 17 0.89 11.76 -4.31
CA GLY A 17 0.00 10.62 -4.07
C GLY A 17 0.48 9.32 -4.72
N LEU A 18 -0.38 8.30 -4.68
CA LEU A 18 -0.17 7.03 -5.37
C LEU A 18 -1.01 7.00 -6.66
N PRO A 19 -0.55 6.31 -7.72
CA PRO A 19 -1.35 6.13 -8.93
C PRO A 19 -2.69 5.45 -8.66
N GLU A 20 -3.76 5.99 -9.23
CA GLU A 20 -5.09 5.38 -9.23
C GLU A 20 -5.13 4.17 -10.20
N ASP A 21 -5.95 3.17 -9.87
CA ASP A 21 -6.21 1.98 -10.70
C ASP A 21 -4.96 1.23 -11.21
N ALA A 22 -3.91 1.15 -10.38
CA ALA A 22 -2.67 0.49 -10.75
C ALA A 22 -2.65 -0.98 -10.31
N HIS A 23 -3.26 -1.87 -11.10
CA HIS A 23 -3.19 -3.31 -10.87
C HIS A 23 -1.72 -3.78 -10.74
N PRO A 24 -1.37 -4.62 -9.74
CA PRO A 24 -2.24 -5.38 -8.82
C PRO A 24 -2.63 -4.65 -7.52
N PHE A 25 -2.33 -3.37 -7.37
CA PHE A 25 -2.65 -2.61 -6.17
C PHE A 25 -4.01 -1.91 -6.27
N ARG A 26 -4.79 -2.05 -5.22
CA ARG A 26 -6.03 -1.29 -5.01
C ARG A 26 -5.89 -0.48 -3.73
N ARG A 27 -6.03 0.84 -3.86
CA ARG A 27 -6.08 1.75 -2.72
C ARG A 27 -7.37 1.55 -1.94
N ASP A 28 -7.31 1.67 -0.61
CA ASP A 28 -8.50 1.71 0.22
C ASP A 28 -9.16 3.10 0.17
N GLY A 29 -10.49 3.13 0.02
CA GLY A 29 -11.41 4.27 0.05
C GLY A 29 -10.81 5.67 -0.15
N ASP A 30 -11.07 6.28 -1.32
CA ASP A 30 -10.48 7.55 -1.77
C ASP A 30 -10.65 8.76 -0.84
N ASP A 31 -11.73 8.82 -0.05
CA ASP A 31 -12.09 10.00 0.76
C ASP A 31 -11.79 9.87 2.26
N LEU A 32 -11.33 8.70 2.73
CA LEU A 32 -11.07 8.50 4.15
C LEU A 32 -9.59 8.70 4.48
N PRO A 33 -9.27 9.26 5.67
CA PRO A 33 -7.90 9.30 6.14
C PRO A 33 -7.34 7.87 6.20
N LEU A 34 -6.11 7.70 5.71
CA LEU A 34 -5.43 6.40 5.71
C LEU A 34 -5.40 5.83 7.15
N PRO A 35 -6.08 4.70 7.42
CA PRO A 35 -6.13 4.12 8.75
C PRO A 35 -4.79 3.46 9.08
N THR A 36 -4.45 3.44 10.35
CA THR A 36 -3.40 2.57 10.87
C THR A 36 -3.85 1.12 10.85
N LEU A 37 -2.90 0.19 10.91
CA LEU A 37 -3.19 -1.23 10.95
C LEU A 37 -3.89 -1.61 12.25
N ALA A 38 -3.59 -0.93 13.35
CA ALA A 38 -4.32 -1.08 14.61
C ALA A 38 -5.80 -0.70 14.47
N GLU A 39 -6.10 0.48 13.90
CA GLU A 39 -7.49 0.91 13.65
C GLU A 39 -8.23 -0.07 12.74
N TYR A 40 -7.56 -0.63 11.72
CA TYR A 40 -8.18 -1.64 10.86
C TYR A 40 -8.50 -2.94 11.60
N CYS A 41 -7.59 -3.42 12.45
CA CYS A 41 -7.79 -4.64 13.22
C CYS A 41 -8.83 -4.46 14.35
N ASP A 42 -9.06 -3.25 14.84
CA ASP A 42 -10.17 -2.97 15.77
C ASP A 42 -11.53 -3.28 15.11
N ASP A 43 -11.68 -2.98 13.81
CA ASP A 43 -12.86 -3.37 13.02
C ASP A 43 -12.84 -4.84 12.57
N HIS A 44 -11.67 -5.50 12.59
CA HIS A 44 -11.46 -6.86 12.11
C HIS A 44 -10.64 -7.69 13.12
N PRO A 45 -11.23 -8.04 14.27
CA PRO A 45 -10.52 -8.64 15.41
C PRO A 45 -9.96 -10.05 15.12
N ASP A 46 -10.41 -10.69 14.04
CA ASP A 46 -9.92 -12.00 13.59
C ASP A 46 -8.50 -11.93 13.00
N HIS A 47 -7.96 -10.74 12.74
CA HIS A 47 -6.65 -10.58 12.15
C HIS A 47 -5.53 -10.43 13.17
N PRO A 48 -4.43 -11.19 13.04
CA PRO A 48 -3.29 -11.11 13.95
C PRO A 48 -2.58 -9.74 13.85
N LEU A 49 -2.56 -9.02 14.97
CA LEU A 49 -1.94 -7.70 15.06
C LEU A 49 -0.41 -7.82 15.16
N PRO A 50 0.38 -7.29 14.21
CA PRO A 50 1.82 -7.28 14.33
C PRO A 50 2.29 -6.27 15.38
N PRO A 51 3.52 -6.42 15.91
CA PRO A 51 4.14 -5.38 16.73
C PRO A 51 4.20 -4.06 15.94
N ALA A 52 3.99 -2.94 16.64
CA ALA A 52 3.95 -1.60 16.07
C ALA A 52 2.81 -1.31 15.06
N ALA A 53 1.73 -2.09 15.04
CA ALA A 53 0.58 -1.87 14.16
C ALA A 53 -0.02 -0.44 14.21
N ALA A 54 0.08 0.26 15.34
CA ALA A 54 -0.34 1.66 15.45
C ALA A 54 0.53 2.63 14.62
N GLN A 55 1.76 2.25 14.28
CA GLN A 55 2.67 3.04 13.44
C GLN A 55 2.59 2.64 11.96
N LEU A 56 1.98 1.50 11.66
CA LEU A 56 1.80 1.01 10.31
C LEU A 56 0.56 1.63 9.71
N VAL A 57 0.71 2.41 8.65
CA VAL A 57 -0.39 3.04 7.90
C VAL A 57 -0.76 2.13 6.73
N ARG A 58 -2.03 1.74 6.62
CA ARG A 58 -2.50 0.92 5.52
C ARG A 58 -2.69 1.80 4.27
N LEU A 59 -2.08 1.40 3.17
CA LEU A 59 -2.16 2.10 1.88
C LEU A 59 -3.21 1.48 0.96
N GLY A 60 -3.38 0.15 1.03
CA GLY A 60 -4.25 -0.59 0.14
C GLY A 60 -4.02 -2.09 0.23
N ARG A 61 -4.46 -2.81 -0.80
CA ARG A 61 -4.35 -4.26 -0.92
C ARG A 61 -3.84 -4.66 -2.31
N LEU A 62 -3.03 -5.71 -2.37
CA LEU A 62 -2.62 -6.38 -3.60
C LEU A 62 -3.68 -7.41 -4.02
N ALA A 63 -3.67 -7.77 -5.31
CA ALA A 63 -4.57 -8.77 -5.88
C ALA A 63 -4.42 -10.17 -5.26
N ASP A 64 -3.26 -10.49 -4.67
CA ASP A 64 -3.02 -11.73 -3.92
C ASP A 64 -3.62 -11.73 -2.51
N GLY A 65 -4.27 -10.63 -2.11
CA GLY A 65 -4.91 -10.45 -0.81
C GLY A 65 -4.02 -9.79 0.25
N ALA A 66 -2.71 -9.64 0.01
CA ALA A 66 -1.80 -9.01 0.96
C ALA A 66 -2.08 -7.51 1.10
N HIS A 67 -2.01 -7.00 2.33
CA HIS A 67 -2.17 -5.57 2.58
C HIS A 67 -0.85 -4.86 2.38
N VAL A 68 -0.84 -3.74 1.67
CA VAL A 68 0.33 -2.86 1.63
C VAL A 68 0.24 -1.88 2.79
N VAL A 69 1.28 -1.89 3.61
CA VAL A 69 1.40 -1.03 4.77
C VAL A 69 2.69 -0.24 4.71
N LEU A 70 2.68 0.91 5.37
CA LEU A 70 3.77 1.85 5.43
C LEU A 70 4.15 2.07 6.89
N ASP A 71 5.42 1.88 7.23
CA ASP A 71 5.93 2.33 8.53
C ASP A 71 5.97 3.86 8.55
N GLY A 72 5.12 4.45 9.40
CA GLY A 72 4.99 5.90 9.53
C GLY A 72 6.24 6.60 10.09
N THR A 73 7.13 5.87 10.76
CA THR A 73 8.36 6.40 11.36
C THR A 73 9.53 6.33 10.39
N THR A 74 9.68 5.21 9.68
CA THR A 74 10.85 4.96 8.81
C THR A 74 10.59 5.22 7.33
N GLY A 75 9.31 5.25 6.91
CA GLY A 75 8.93 5.36 5.50
C GLY A 75 9.05 4.05 4.72
N ALA A 76 9.38 2.93 5.37
CA ALA A 76 9.50 1.62 4.74
C ALA A 76 8.13 1.09 4.29
N VAL A 77 8.07 0.46 3.11
CA VAL A 77 6.86 -0.14 2.57
C VAL A 77 6.93 -1.66 2.72
N LEU A 78 5.90 -2.23 3.35
CA LEU A 78 5.82 -3.64 3.71
C LEU A 78 4.51 -4.23 3.16
N THR A 79 4.47 -5.55 3.01
CA THR A 79 3.23 -6.31 2.93
C THR A 79 2.92 -6.96 4.27
N TRP A 80 1.67 -6.85 4.70
CA TRP A 80 1.12 -7.59 5.83
C TRP A 80 0.14 -8.66 5.34
N ARG A 81 0.34 -9.90 5.81
CA ARG A 81 -0.53 -11.04 5.48
C ARG A 81 -1.35 -11.45 6.68
N THR A 82 -2.67 -11.52 6.49
CA THR A 82 -3.63 -11.86 7.55
C THR A 82 -3.60 -13.30 8.07
N PRO A 83 -3.19 -14.37 7.33
CA PRO A 83 -3.21 -15.71 7.91
C PRO A 83 -2.21 -15.90 9.07
N ASP A 84 -1.10 -15.16 9.08
CA ASP A 84 0.01 -15.34 10.02
C ASP A 84 0.52 -14.02 10.64
N GLY A 85 -0.02 -12.88 10.22
CA GLY A 85 0.30 -11.56 10.78
C GLY A 85 1.69 -11.05 10.44
N THR A 86 2.36 -11.70 9.50
CA THR A 86 3.76 -11.42 9.16
C THR A 86 3.89 -10.18 8.29
N LEU A 87 5.01 -9.47 8.49
CA LEU A 87 5.42 -8.32 7.71
C LEU A 87 6.60 -8.70 6.83
N HIS A 88 6.50 -8.39 5.55
CA HIS A 88 7.58 -8.61 4.59
C HIS A 88 7.91 -7.30 3.87
N PRO A 89 9.20 -6.97 3.66
CA PRO A 89 9.58 -5.84 2.82
C PRO A 89 9.01 -5.97 1.41
N LEU A 90 8.34 -4.93 0.92
CA LEU A 90 7.83 -4.88 -0.45
C LEU A 90 8.78 -4.08 -1.34
N VAL A 91 9.03 -2.84 -0.96
CA VAL A 91 9.93 -1.90 -1.64
C VAL A 91 10.55 -0.96 -0.60
N ALA A 92 11.64 -0.29 -0.97
CA ALA A 92 12.39 0.55 -0.05
C ALA A 92 11.57 1.73 0.51
N ASP A 93 10.76 2.37 -0.33
CA ASP A 93 9.99 3.56 0.02
C ASP A 93 8.75 3.77 -0.87
N ILE A 94 7.98 4.81 -0.55
CA ILE A 94 6.74 5.15 -1.26
C ILE A 94 6.95 5.57 -2.72
N SER A 95 8.10 6.17 -3.04
CA SER A 95 8.42 6.62 -4.40
C SER A 95 8.71 5.42 -5.29
N ALA A 96 9.43 4.43 -4.76
CA ALA A 96 9.66 3.16 -5.43
C ALA A 96 8.34 2.40 -5.68
N LEU A 97 7.42 2.43 -4.71
CA LEU A 97 6.07 1.87 -4.90
C LEU A 97 5.33 2.58 -6.04
N ALA A 98 5.25 3.90 -5.99
CA ALA A 98 4.56 4.69 -7.02
C ALA A 98 5.13 4.47 -8.42
N LEU A 99 6.46 4.42 -8.55
CA LEU A 99 7.13 4.14 -9.81
C LEU A 99 6.78 2.75 -10.35
N THR A 100 6.76 1.74 -9.47
CA THR A 100 6.42 0.36 -9.83
C THR A 100 4.98 0.26 -10.34
N LEU A 101 4.04 0.86 -9.60
CA LEU A 101 2.62 0.92 -9.96
C LEU A 101 2.40 1.65 -11.28
N TRP A 102 3.08 2.77 -11.49
CA TRP A 102 3.02 3.50 -12.75
C TRP A 102 3.56 2.66 -13.92
N ALA A 103 4.68 1.96 -13.74
CA ALA A 103 5.29 1.12 -14.76
C ALA A 103 4.38 -0.06 -15.15
N LEU A 104 3.77 -0.73 -14.17
CA LEU A 104 2.81 -1.81 -14.39
C LEU A 104 1.57 -1.33 -15.14
N ARG A 105 0.98 -0.21 -14.72
CA ARG A 105 -0.14 0.42 -15.42
C ARG A 105 0.23 0.76 -16.87
N ARG A 106 1.43 1.30 -17.09
CA ARG A 106 1.91 1.67 -18.43
C ARG A 106 2.10 0.43 -19.30
N ALA A 107 2.65 -0.65 -18.77
CA ALA A 107 2.82 -1.91 -19.49
C ALA A 107 1.46 -2.51 -19.90
N ALA A 108 0.51 -2.60 -18.97
CA ALA A 108 -0.83 -3.11 -19.24
C ALA A 108 -1.57 -2.31 -20.32
N LEU A 109 -1.43 -0.98 -20.33
CA LEU A 109 -1.98 -0.13 -21.37
C LEU A 109 -1.34 -0.39 -22.75
N LEU A 110 -0.04 -0.66 -22.79
CA LEU A 110 0.66 -0.99 -24.03
C LEU A 110 0.23 -2.36 -24.57
N GLU A 111 0.05 -3.36 -23.71
CA GLU A 111 -0.45 -4.69 -24.09
C GLU A 111 -1.88 -4.62 -24.63
N ALA A 112 -2.75 -3.87 -23.96
CA ALA A 112 -4.13 -3.65 -24.41
C ALA A 112 -4.18 -2.96 -25.80
N VAL A 113 -3.33 -1.96 -26.04
CA VAL A 113 -3.24 -1.29 -27.35
C VAL A 113 -2.65 -2.21 -28.42
N ALA A 114 -1.76 -3.13 -28.06
CA ALA A 114 -1.16 -4.10 -28.97
C ALA A 114 -2.10 -5.25 -29.36
N GLY A 115 -3.30 -5.34 -28.75
CA GLY A 115 -4.27 -6.40 -29.04
C GLY A 115 -3.82 -7.79 -28.58
N ILE A 116 -2.88 -7.86 -27.63
CA ILE A 116 -2.47 -9.11 -27.01
C ILE A 116 -3.47 -9.37 -25.88
N GLU A 117 -4.56 -10.06 -26.20
CA GLU A 117 -5.52 -10.52 -25.18
C GLU A 117 -4.76 -11.40 -24.17
N PRO A 118 -4.88 -11.16 -22.85
CA PRO A 118 -4.28 -12.02 -21.84
C PRO A 118 -4.95 -13.41 -21.90
N ALA A 119 -4.11 -14.44 -21.98
CA ALA A 119 -4.51 -15.86 -22.05
C ALA A 119 -5.12 -16.37 -20.73
#